data_AF-S4NPV4-F1
#
_entry.id   AF-S4NPV4-F1
#
_cell.length_a   1.000
_cell.length_b   1.000
_cell.length_c   1.000
_cell.angle_alpha   90.00
_cell.angle_beta   90.00
_cell.angle_gamma   90.00
#
_symmetry.space_group_name_H-M   'P 1'
#
loop_
_entity.id
_entity.type
_entity.pdbx_description
1 polymer ?
#
loop_
_entity_poly.entity_id
_entity_poly.type
_entity_poly.pdbx_seq_one_letter_code
_entity_poly.pdbx_strand_id
1 'polypeptide(L)'
;VYLDAVFKPNLSRLDFLQEGWRLEHSKLEDKTSDLVFKGVVYNEMKGAFSETSSLFGQKFINTILPKGTYGYISGGDPLCIPELTHEHLRNFHA
;
A
#
# COMPACT_ATOMS: atom_id res chain seq x y z
N VAL A 1 -16.51 -18.15 -5.03
CA VAL A 1 -16.04 -16.79 -4.66
C VAL A 1 -14.52 -16.76 -4.48
N TYR A 2 -13.93 -17.35 -3.45
CA TYR A 2 -12.48 -17.28 -3.18
C TYR A 2 -11.57 -17.72 -4.33
N LEU A 3 -11.80 -18.90 -4.92
CA LEU A 3 -10.96 -19.40 -6.03
C LEU A 3 -10.97 -18.44 -7.24
N ASP A 4 -12.14 -17.89 -7.57
CA ASP A 4 -12.28 -16.97 -8.69
C ASP A 4 -11.60 -15.63 -8.39
N ALA A 5 -11.75 -15.10 -7.17
CA ALA A 5 -11.06 -13.88 -6.76
C ALA A 5 -9.51 -14.02 -6.77
N VAL A 6 -8.97 -15.20 -6.44
CA VAL A 6 -7.53 -15.45 -6.45
C VAL A 6 -6.98 -15.63 -7.86
N PHE A 7 -7.63 -16.44 -8.69
CA PHE A 7 -7.10 -16.81 -10.01
C PHE A 7 -7.61 -15.91 -11.16
N LYS A 8 -8.71 -15.19 -10.97
CA LYS A 8 -9.31 -14.27 -11.95
C LYS A 8 -9.83 -12.98 -11.28
N PRO A 9 -8.98 -12.25 -10.53
CA PRO A 9 -9.40 -11.02 -9.89
C PRO A 9 -9.82 -9.95 -10.90
N ASN A 10 -10.81 -9.14 -10.52
CA ASN A 10 -11.06 -7.86 -11.19
C ASN A 10 -10.06 -6.81 -10.66
N LEU A 11 -8.89 -6.71 -11.29
CA LEU A 11 -7.88 -5.71 -10.94
C LEU A 11 -8.19 -4.36 -11.60
N SER A 12 -9.34 -3.75 -11.27
CA SER A 12 -9.72 -2.45 -11.84
C SER A 12 -8.84 -1.32 -11.30
N ARG A 13 -8.65 -0.27 -12.12
CA ARG A 13 -7.83 0.89 -11.73
C ARG A 13 -8.42 1.61 -10.52
N LEU A 14 -9.76 1.71 -10.44
CA LEU A 14 -10.42 2.42 -9.34
C LEU A 14 -10.33 1.65 -8.03
N ASP A 15 -10.48 0.32 -8.07
CA ASP A 15 -10.31 -0.53 -6.87
C ASP A 15 -8.88 -0.42 -6.34
N PHE A 16 -7.87 -0.41 -7.23
CA PHE A 16 -6.48 -0.14 -6.84
C PHE A 16 -6.30 1.23 -6.15
N LEU A 17 -6.91 2.30 -6.69
CA LEU A 17 -6.82 3.64 -6.09
C LEU A 17 -7.58 3.76 -4.75
N GLN A 18 -8.61 2.94 -4.56
CA GLN A 18 -9.34 2.87 -3.30
C GLN A 18 -8.54 2.12 -2.24
N GLU A 19 -8.15 0.87 -2.55
CA GLU A 19 -7.54 -0.05 -1.60
C GLU A 19 -6.05 0.26 -1.38
N GLY A 20 -5.31 0.60 -2.43
CA GLY A 20 -3.88 0.93 -2.34
C GLY A 20 -3.64 2.36 -1.88
N TRP A 21 -3.55 3.28 -2.83
CA TRP A 21 -3.34 4.70 -2.58
C TRP A 21 -3.78 5.57 -3.77
N ARG A 22 -4.07 6.84 -3.50
CA ARG A 22 -4.35 7.89 -4.49
C ARG A 22 -4.11 9.29 -3.92
N LEU A 23 -3.98 10.25 -4.81
CA LEU A 23 -4.15 11.67 -4.49
C LEU A 23 -5.63 12.03 -4.62
N GLU A 24 -6.18 12.66 -3.59
CA GLU A 24 -7.55 13.16 -3.59
C GLU A 24 -7.58 14.52 -2.91
N HIS A 25 -8.47 15.39 -3.37
CA HIS A 25 -8.74 16.65 -2.68
C HIS A 25 -9.22 16.37 -1.24
N SER A 26 -8.73 17.16 -0.28
CA SER A 26 -9.16 17.09 1.12
C SER A 26 -10.68 17.28 1.26
N LYS A 27 -11.25 18.13 0.40
CA LYS A 27 -12.70 18.28 0.21
C LYS A 27 -13.07 17.83 -1.20
N LEU A 28 -13.92 16.80 -1.32
CA LEU A 28 -14.32 16.20 -2.60
C LEU A 28 -14.96 17.21 -3.59
N GLU A 29 -15.68 18.21 -3.08
CA GLU A 29 -16.40 19.19 -3.89
C GLU A 29 -15.54 20.41 -4.28
N ASP A 30 -14.38 20.58 -3.64
CA ASP A 30 -13.53 21.75 -3.80
C ASP A 30 -12.19 21.37 -4.45
N LYS A 31 -12.08 21.63 -5.75
CA LYS A 31 -10.87 21.39 -6.56
C LYS A 31 -9.70 22.32 -6.22
N THR A 32 -9.93 23.35 -5.40
CA THR A 32 -8.87 24.23 -4.90
C THR A 32 -8.32 23.78 -3.56
N SER A 33 -8.99 22.83 -2.91
CA SER A 33 -8.55 22.28 -1.63
C SER A 33 -7.30 21.42 -1.80
N ASP A 34 -6.50 21.35 -0.73
CA ASP A 34 -5.22 20.65 -0.74
C ASP A 34 -5.36 19.19 -1.16
N LEU A 35 -4.40 18.70 -1.94
CA LEU A 35 -4.29 17.29 -2.29
C LEU A 35 -3.68 16.52 -1.12
N VAL A 36 -4.33 15.42 -0.75
CA VAL A 36 -3.88 14.52 0.31
C VAL A 36 -3.77 13.10 -0.20
N PHE A 37 -2.88 12.32 0.41
CA PHE A 37 -2.83 10.88 0.19
C PHE A 37 -3.99 10.19 0.91
N LYS A 38 -4.71 9.35 0.18
CA LYS A 38 -5.76 8.46 0.71
C LYS A 38 -5.56 7.05 0.18
N GLY A 39 -6.01 6.05 0.92
CA GLY A 39 -5.96 4.64 0.54
C GLY A 39 -6.16 3.74 1.76
N VAL A 40 -6.76 2.57 1.59
CA VAL A 40 -7.02 1.64 2.71
C VAL A 40 -5.69 1.13 3.27
N VAL A 41 -4.85 0.50 2.45
CA VAL A 41 -3.53 -0.03 2.83
C VAL A 41 -2.59 1.11 3.26
N TYR A 42 -2.63 2.25 2.57
CA TYR A 42 -1.82 3.41 2.98
C TYR A 42 -2.10 3.84 4.44
N ASN A 43 -3.38 3.92 4.82
CA ASN A 43 -3.78 4.28 6.18
C ASN A 43 -3.54 3.15 7.19
N GLU A 44 -3.77 1.90 6.80
CA GLU A 44 -3.47 0.72 7.61
C GLU A 44 -1.99 0.68 7.99
N MET A 45 -1.10 0.85 7.02
CA MET A 45 0.34 0.84 7.27
C MET A 45 0.78 2.06 8.07
N LYS A 46 0.19 3.23 7.87
CA LYS A 46 0.40 4.39 8.77
C LYS A 46 0.06 4.05 10.22
N GLY A 47 -1.05 3.34 10.45
CA GLY A 47 -1.43 2.84 11.77
C GLY A 47 -0.44 1.81 12.31
N ALA A 48 -0.07 0.82 11.51
CA ALA A 48 0.88 -0.23 11.90
C ALA A 48 2.25 0.34 12.32
N PHE A 49 2.72 1.42 11.67
CA PHE A 49 3.97 2.09 12.01
C PHE A 49 3.86 3.04 13.22
N SER A 50 2.65 3.37 13.68
CA SER A 50 2.46 4.10 14.94
C SER A 50 2.67 3.21 16.17
N GLU A 51 2.54 1.89 16.02
CA GLU A 51 2.83 0.90 17.06
C GLU A 51 4.33 0.58 17.10
N THR A 52 4.97 0.99 18.20
CA THR A 52 6.44 0.85 18.37
C THR A 52 6.95 -0.58 18.30
N SER A 53 6.15 -1.56 18.76
CA SER A 53 6.47 -2.98 18.70
C SER A 53 6.54 -3.51 17.27
N SER A 54 5.57 -3.15 16.42
CA SER A 54 5.53 -3.48 15.00
C SER A 54 6.72 -2.86 14.25
N LEU A 55 7.00 -1.58 14.51
CA LEU A 55 8.16 -0.89 13.94
C LEU A 55 9.47 -1.58 14.32
N PHE A 56 9.63 -1.95 15.59
CA PHE A 56 10.82 -2.65 16.07
C PHE A 56 10.97 -4.01 15.40
N GLY A 57 9.90 -4.83 15.37
CA GLY A 57 9.93 -6.16 14.76
C GLY A 57 10.30 -6.12 13.29
N GLN A 58 9.72 -5.19 12.52
CA GLN A 58 10.06 -5.00 11.12
C GLN A 58 11.51 -4.57 10.95
N LYS A 59 11.99 -3.58 11.73
CA LYS A 59 13.38 -3.12 11.63
C LYS A 59 14.38 -4.21 12.01
N PHE A 60 14.05 -5.03 13.00
CA PHE A 60 14.86 -6.15 13.45
C PHE A 60 15.06 -7.19 12.33
N ILE A 61 13.97 -7.64 11.70
CA ILE A 61 14.03 -8.60 10.57
C ILE A 61 14.82 -8.01 9.40
N ASN A 62 14.52 -6.76 9.00
CA ASN A 62 15.19 -6.13 7.86
C ASN A 62 16.70 -5.96 8.10
N THR A 63 17.14 -5.84 9.36
CA THR A 63 18.55 -5.67 9.71
C THR A 63 19.30 -7.00 9.78
N ILE A 64 18.67 -8.06 10.29
CA ILE A 64 19.29 -9.39 10.40
C ILE A 64 19.28 -10.13 9.07
N LEU A 65 18.24 -9.94 8.26
CA LEU A 65 18.07 -10.56 6.94
C LEU A 65 18.03 -9.49 5.83
N PRO A 66 19.08 -8.68 5.65
CA PRO A 66 19.05 -7.52 4.76
C PRO A 66 19.10 -7.90 3.27
N LYS A 67 19.50 -9.14 2.95
CA LYS A 67 19.62 -9.62 1.57
C LYS A 67 18.35 -10.36 1.16
N GLY A 68 17.83 -10.05 -0.03
CA GLY A 68 16.62 -10.67 -0.57
C GLY A 68 15.35 -9.98 -0.09
N THR A 69 14.22 -10.71 -0.12
CA THR A 69 12.88 -10.14 0.11
C THR A 69 12.65 -9.67 1.55
N TYR A 70 13.34 -10.25 2.54
CA TYR A 70 13.20 -9.89 3.95
C TYR A 70 13.82 -8.54 4.33
N GLY A 71 14.61 -7.92 3.43
CA GLY A 71 15.07 -6.55 3.62
C GLY A 71 13.98 -5.49 3.40
N TYR A 72 12.85 -5.88 2.82
CA TYR A 72 11.75 -4.99 2.43
C TYR A 72 10.56 -5.10 3.40
N ILE A 73 9.71 -4.08 3.39
CA ILE A 73 8.47 -4.04 4.19
C ILE A 73 7.34 -4.55 3.30
N SER A 74 6.95 -5.82 3.47
CA SER A 74 5.95 -6.48 2.61
C SER A 74 4.56 -5.88 2.70
N GLY A 75 4.17 -5.33 3.86
CA GLY A 75 2.92 -4.58 4.01
C GLY A 75 2.94 -3.22 3.31
N GLY A 76 4.12 -2.71 2.95
CA GLY A 76 4.33 -1.40 2.35
C GLY A 76 4.79 -0.36 3.38
N ASP A 77 5.90 0.31 3.09
CA ASP A 77 6.29 1.53 3.81
C ASP A 77 5.38 2.68 3.34
N PRO A 78 4.68 3.41 4.22
CA PRO A 78 3.87 4.56 3.83
C PRO A 78 4.59 5.59 2.95
N LEU A 79 5.91 5.71 3.05
CA LEU A 79 6.71 6.60 2.21
C LEU A 79 6.94 6.05 0.79
N CYS A 80 6.95 4.72 0.63
CA CYS A 80 7.18 4.05 -0.65
C CYS A 80 5.89 3.57 -1.34
N ILE A 81 4.78 3.40 -0.60
CA ILE A 81 3.47 3.01 -1.18
C ILE A 81 3.09 3.89 -2.39
N PRO A 82 3.29 5.23 -2.38
CA PRO A 82 3.02 6.09 -3.53
C PRO A 82 3.84 5.83 -4.79
N GLU A 83 4.88 4.99 -4.75
CA GLU A 83 5.65 4.60 -5.94
C GLU A 83 4.99 3.42 -6.69
N LEU A 84 4.03 2.74 -6.06
CA LEU A 84 3.34 1.61 -6.67
C LEU A 84 2.36 2.08 -7.76
N THR A 85 2.49 1.53 -8.96
CA THR A 85 1.56 1.77 -10.07
C THR A 85 0.56 0.62 -10.24
N HIS A 86 -0.56 0.89 -10.90
CA HIS A 86 -1.55 -0.17 -11.21
C HIS A 86 -0.96 -1.26 -12.13
N GLU A 87 -0.01 -0.90 -13.00
CA GLU A 87 0.70 -1.87 -13.84
C GLU A 87 1.60 -2.78 -13.01
N HIS A 88 2.30 -2.24 -12.00
CA HIS A 88 3.08 -3.06 -11.06
C HIS A 88 2.19 -4.09 -10.35
N LEU A 89 1.00 -3.71 -9.90
CA LEU A 89 0.04 -4.64 -9.29
C LEU A 89 -0.35 -5.76 -10.26
N ARG A 90 -0.70 -5.41 -11.50
CA ARG A 90 -1.10 -6.40 -12.52
C ARG A 90 0.04 -7.35 -12.86
N ASN A 91 1.26 -6.84 -12.99
CA ASN A 91 2.44 -7.65 -13.30
C ASN A 91 2.86 -8.55 -12.13
N PHE A 92 2.62 -8.13 -10.89
CA PHE A 92 2.90 -8.95 -9.72
C PHE A 92 1.92 -10.12 -9.56
N HIS A 93 0.67 -9.97 -10.03
CA HIS A 93 -0.35 -11.02 -9.99
C HIS A 93 -0.28 -12.00 -11.17
N ALA A 94 0.12 -11.53 -12.35
CA ALA A 94 0.19 -12.29 -13.62
C ALA A 94 1.09 -13.53 -13.55
#